data_AF-A0A2P6W4C5-F1
#
_entry.id   AF-A0A2P6W4C5-F1
#
_cell.length_a   1.000
_cell.length_b   1.000
_cell.length_c   1.000
_cell.angle_alpha   90.00
_cell.angle_beta   90.00
_cell.angle_gamma   90.00
#
_symmetry.space_group_name_H-M   'P 1'
#
loop_
_entity.id
_entity.type
_entity.pdbx_description
1 polymer ?
#
loop_
_entity_poly.entity_id
_entity_poly.type
_entity_poly.pdbx_seq_one_letter_code
_entity_poly.pdbx_strand_id
1 'polypeptide(L)'
;MEEKFGVVIAIGLAIFGLAFVANSANLDFIDTSEQDTESVFVDKSYGKIGESNPDDRVIEFGDFPVGEARGNIRAYRNERASISDSLFSLFGGENIVFRYNATQPKTGNVSFEVLGREGKGDVYVEVNDRRLYSEPLIATGSPRVEVPQTALKPGINRFEIGVERNSFFGSTEYALEEVETRVNDRKFHDYEDNFQVYSYELEDYVESPLTFTITNSVKTSPLEISINDQTVYSKDQVRSQNEVEITPRNANLTPGSNEITFSTDKPSRYDIENAQMTIRYIGNVERQNIEFDFLLNNNQLDLVDNEDTTEYISFEYQNLLPSPRPVNIKLNDYQETLNPRNGENSIELEEGVIQQENSFSFRSNGTYQLDKLRIYTEGEE
;
A
#
# COMPACT_ATOMS: atom_id res chain seq x y z
N MET A 1 -15.64 -59.99 52.86
CA MET A 1 -15.16 -59.02 51.85
C MET A 1 -15.42 -59.50 50.41
N GLU A 2 -15.65 -60.79 50.18
CA GLU A 2 -15.90 -61.36 48.85
C GLU A 2 -17.28 -61.03 48.25
N GLU A 3 -18.34 -60.90 49.05
CA GLU A 3 -19.68 -60.54 48.53
C GLU A 3 -19.76 -59.13 47.93
N LYS A 4 -18.92 -58.19 48.40
CA LYS A 4 -18.90 -56.82 47.86
C LYS A 4 -18.15 -56.73 46.53
N PHE A 5 -17.27 -57.69 46.22
CA PHE A 5 -16.51 -57.72 44.97
C PHE A 5 -17.36 -58.29 43.82
N GLY A 6 -18.17 -59.32 44.08
CA GLY A 6 -19.09 -59.89 43.09
C GLY A 6 -20.16 -58.91 42.62
N VAL A 7 -20.69 -58.08 43.51
CA VAL A 7 -21.70 -57.05 43.16
C VAL A 7 -21.08 -55.93 42.32
N VAL A 8 -19.84 -55.52 42.60
CA VAL A 8 -19.15 -54.50 41.80
C VAL A 8 -18.81 -55.01 40.40
N ILE A 9 -18.42 -56.29 40.27
CA ILE A 9 -18.19 -56.90 38.95
C ILE A 9 -19.49 -57.04 38.16
N ALA A 10 -20.59 -57.46 38.80
CA ALA A 10 -21.87 -57.61 38.13
C ALA A 10 -22.44 -56.25 37.66
N ILE A 11 -22.28 -55.20 38.47
CA ILE A 11 -22.67 -53.83 38.08
C ILE A 11 -21.74 -53.31 36.99
N GLY A 12 -20.43 -53.58 37.07
CA GLY A 12 -19.46 -53.21 36.03
C GLY A 12 -19.76 -53.87 34.68
N LEU A 13 -20.12 -55.16 34.67
CA LEU A 13 -20.50 -55.89 33.46
C LEU A 13 -21.87 -55.47 32.92
N ALA A 14 -22.83 -55.11 33.78
CA ALA A 14 -24.12 -54.59 33.34
C ALA A 14 -24.00 -53.19 32.72
N ILE A 15 -23.14 -52.33 33.26
CA ILE A 15 -22.86 -50.99 32.71
C ILE A 15 -22.08 -51.11 31.39
N PHE A 16 -21.09 -52.01 31.29
CA PHE A 16 -20.41 -52.26 30.02
C PHE A 16 -21.32 -52.90 28.97
N GLY A 17 -22.20 -53.82 29.38
CA GLY A 17 -23.20 -54.41 28.48
C GLY A 17 -24.22 -53.40 27.97
N LEU A 18 -24.69 -52.49 28.83
CA LEU A 18 -25.60 -51.40 28.42
C LEU A 18 -24.89 -50.33 27.60
N ALA A 19 -23.61 -50.03 27.86
CA ALA A 19 -22.83 -49.13 27.02
C ALA A 19 -22.54 -49.75 25.64
N PHE A 20 -22.27 -51.06 25.57
CA PHE A 20 -22.08 -51.77 24.30
C PHE A 20 -23.39 -51.87 23.50
N VAL A 21 -24.52 -52.09 24.17
CA VAL A 21 -25.86 -52.07 23.53
C VAL A 21 -26.25 -50.65 23.12
N ALA A 22 -25.92 -49.61 23.90
CA ALA A 22 -26.18 -48.22 23.52
C ALA A 22 -25.27 -47.74 22.37
N ASN A 23 -24.04 -48.27 22.25
CA ASN A 23 -23.16 -47.98 21.11
C ASN A 23 -23.47 -48.84 19.86
N SER A 24 -24.22 -49.94 20.01
CA SER A 24 -24.69 -50.78 18.88
C SER A 24 -26.15 -50.53 18.49
N ALA A 25 -26.90 -49.77 19.28
CA ALA A 25 -28.29 -49.37 19.01
C ALA A 25 -28.42 -48.12 18.11
N ASN A 26 -27.33 -47.66 17.51
CA ASN A 26 -27.34 -46.73 16.37
C ASN A 26 -27.12 -47.45 15.02
N LEU A 27 -27.40 -48.75 14.97
CA LEU A 27 -27.59 -49.49 13.72
C LEU A 27 -29.08 -49.46 13.38
N ASP A 28 -29.49 -48.39 12.72
CA ASP A 28 -30.73 -48.35 11.95
C ASP A 28 -30.64 -49.41 10.85
N PHE A 29 -31.22 -50.59 11.13
CA PHE A 29 -31.62 -51.55 10.11
C PHE A 29 -32.97 -51.07 9.55
N ILE A 30 -32.92 -50.13 8.60
CA ILE A 30 -33.99 -49.90 7.63
C ILE A 30 -33.40 -50.09 6.25
N ASP A 31 -33.92 -51.12 5.59
CA ASP A 31 -33.82 -51.40 4.17
C ASP A 31 -34.48 -50.25 3.37
N THR A 32 -33.66 -49.44 2.72
CA THR A 32 -34.00 -48.80 1.43
C THR A 32 -32.78 -48.85 0.54
N SER A 33 -32.90 -49.61 -0.53
CA SER A 33 -32.00 -49.66 -1.68
C SER A 33 -31.94 -48.31 -2.41
N GLU A 34 -31.16 -47.37 -1.89
CA GLU A 34 -30.27 -46.56 -2.71
C GLU A 34 -28.89 -47.18 -2.49
N GLN A 35 -28.30 -47.76 -3.53
CA GLN A 35 -26.87 -48.06 -3.49
C GLN A 35 -26.21 -46.70 -3.30
N ASP A 36 -25.72 -46.39 -2.09
CA ASP A 36 -24.73 -45.34 -1.94
C ASP A 36 -23.56 -45.74 -2.82
N THR A 37 -23.52 -45.18 -4.04
CA THR A 37 -22.40 -45.30 -4.98
C THR A 37 -21.16 -44.60 -4.42
N GLU A 38 -21.30 -43.85 -3.31
CA GLU A 38 -20.24 -43.08 -2.67
C GLU A 38 -19.62 -43.80 -1.46
N SER A 39 -18.28 -43.89 -1.42
CA SER A 39 -17.53 -44.32 -0.23
C SER A 39 -16.56 -43.23 0.23
N VAL A 40 -16.70 -42.77 1.48
CA VAL A 40 -15.92 -41.66 2.04
C VAL A 40 -14.73 -42.17 2.85
N PHE A 41 -13.53 -41.70 2.50
CA PHE A 41 -12.28 -42.04 3.21
C PHE A 41 -11.91 -41.01 4.27
N VAL A 42 -12.20 -39.74 3.99
CA VAL A 42 -11.93 -38.61 4.89
C VAL A 42 -13.16 -37.73 4.93
N ASP A 43 -13.54 -37.27 6.12
CA ASP A 43 -14.53 -36.22 6.34
C ASP A 43 -14.08 -35.36 7.52
N LYS A 44 -13.67 -34.12 7.25
CA LYS A 44 -13.17 -33.17 8.26
C LYS A 44 -13.63 -31.75 7.99
N SER A 45 -13.96 -31.03 9.06
CA SER A 45 -14.14 -29.58 9.05
C SER A 45 -13.08 -28.92 9.91
N TYR A 46 -12.49 -27.85 9.40
CA TYR A 46 -11.43 -27.11 10.06
C TYR A 46 -11.90 -25.72 10.53
N GLY A 47 -13.03 -25.23 10.02
CA GLY A 47 -13.53 -23.89 10.33
C GLY A 47 -12.60 -22.82 9.75
N LYS A 48 -12.38 -21.73 10.50
CA LYS A 48 -11.51 -20.63 10.08
C LYS A 48 -10.04 -21.03 10.12
N ILE A 49 -9.34 -20.81 9.02
CA ILE A 49 -7.92 -21.06 8.82
C ILE A 49 -7.21 -19.75 8.43
N GLY A 50 -6.06 -19.52 9.05
CA GLY A 50 -5.28 -18.31 8.89
C GLY A 50 -5.77 -17.15 9.75
N GLU A 51 -4.87 -16.20 9.95
CA GLU A 51 -5.16 -14.92 10.60
C GLU A 51 -4.76 -13.79 9.66
N SER A 52 -5.57 -12.73 9.64
CA SER A 52 -5.30 -11.51 8.89
C SER A 52 -5.23 -10.34 9.86
N ASN A 53 -4.11 -9.62 9.82
CA ASN A 53 -3.95 -8.39 10.56
C ASN A 53 -3.88 -7.21 9.59
N PRO A 54 -4.67 -6.15 9.81
CA PRO A 54 -4.53 -4.93 9.04
C PRO A 54 -3.16 -4.31 9.31
N ASP A 55 -2.56 -3.79 8.26
CA ASP A 55 -1.39 -2.93 8.29
C ASP A 55 -1.78 -1.56 7.73
N ASP A 56 -1.02 -0.53 8.08
CA ASP A 56 -1.29 0.83 7.64
C ASP A 56 -0.03 1.60 7.27
N ARG A 57 -0.20 2.51 6.30
CA ARG A 57 0.84 3.44 5.88
C ARG A 57 0.30 4.85 5.87
N VAL A 58 0.99 5.75 6.57
CA VAL A 58 0.66 7.18 6.59
C VAL A 58 1.46 7.91 5.51
N ILE A 59 0.77 8.77 4.77
CA ILE A 59 1.32 9.70 3.79
C ILE A 59 1.09 11.10 4.34
N GLU A 60 2.17 11.83 4.60
CA GLU A 60 2.11 13.19 5.15
C GLU A 60 2.25 14.23 4.03
N PHE A 61 1.27 15.15 3.95
CA PHE A 61 1.30 16.31 3.06
C PHE A 61 1.72 17.60 3.82
N GLY A 62 1.54 17.60 5.14
CA GLY A 62 2.01 18.66 6.04
C GLY A 62 1.08 19.87 6.08
N ASP A 63 1.69 21.05 6.23
CA ASP A 63 0.99 22.32 6.42
C ASP A 63 1.18 23.22 5.20
N PHE A 64 0.08 23.73 4.65
CA PHE A 64 0.12 24.58 3.47
C PHE A 64 -1.10 25.51 3.37
N PRO A 65 -0.96 26.69 2.76
CA PRO A 65 -2.10 27.50 2.37
C PRO A 65 -2.65 27.04 1.00
N VAL A 66 -3.95 27.24 0.79
CA VAL A 66 -4.64 27.10 -0.50
C VAL A 66 -5.37 28.40 -0.80
N GLY A 67 -5.28 28.89 -2.02
CA GLY A 67 -5.91 30.13 -2.47
C GLY A 67 -5.02 31.37 -2.33
N GLU A 68 -5.61 32.55 -2.09
CA GLU A 68 -4.86 33.80 -2.05
C GLU A 68 -4.17 34.02 -0.69
N ALA A 69 -2.99 33.45 -0.50
CA ALA A 69 -2.20 33.65 0.71
C ALA A 69 -0.88 34.38 0.45
N ARG A 70 -0.34 34.96 1.53
CA ARG A 70 1.03 35.48 1.57
C ARG A 70 1.92 34.45 2.26
N GLY A 71 2.95 33.99 1.57
CA GLY A 71 3.83 32.95 2.08
C GLY A 71 5.17 32.93 1.36
N ASN A 72 6.11 32.14 1.87
CA ASN A 72 7.42 31.92 1.24
C ASN A 72 7.27 30.87 0.13
N ILE A 73 7.04 31.34 -1.10
CA ILE A 73 6.83 30.50 -2.28
C ILE A 73 8.18 30.06 -2.84
N ARG A 74 8.36 28.76 -3.07
CA ARG A 74 9.54 28.23 -3.78
C ARG A 74 9.50 28.69 -5.24
N ALA A 75 10.43 29.57 -5.60
CA ALA A 75 10.53 30.14 -6.94
C ALA A 75 11.42 29.30 -7.86
N TYR A 76 12.40 28.59 -7.30
CA TYR A 76 13.32 27.73 -8.02
C TYR A 76 13.93 26.70 -7.06
N ARG A 77 14.16 25.49 -7.55
CA ARG A 77 14.95 24.46 -6.87
C ARG A 77 15.75 23.68 -7.91
N ASN A 78 17.02 23.44 -7.62
CA ASN A 78 17.83 22.49 -8.35
C ASN A 78 18.74 21.75 -7.36
N GLU A 79 18.75 20.42 -7.46
CA GLU A 79 19.55 19.59 -6.56
C GLU A 79 21.03 19.77 -6.82
N ARG A 80 21.48 19.84 -8.08
CA ARG A 80 22.88 20.02 -8.45
C ARG A 80 23.04 20.96 -9.63
N ALA A 81 24.02 21.85 -9.56
CA ALA A 81 24.34 22.76 -10.65
C ALA A 81 25.83 23.10 -10.70
N SER A 82 26.38 23.25 -11.90
CA SER A 82 27.67 23.89 -12.14
C SER A 82 27.45 25.35 -12.55
N ILE A 83 28.29 26.25 -12.05
CA ILE A 83 28.39 27.61 -12.57
C ILE A 83 29.85 27.93 -12.90
N SER A 84 30.10 28.54 -14.05
CA SER A 84 31.46 28.76 -14.55
C SER A 84 31.61 30.04 -15.37
N ASP A 85 32.78 30.66 -15.29
CA ASP A 85 33.19 31.78 -16.14
C ASP A 85 34.62 31.53 -16.65
N SER A 86 34.83 31.62 -17.97
CA SER A 86 36.14 31.40 -18.61
C SER A 86 36.31 32.26 -19.86
N LEU A 87 37.55 32.63 -20.21
CA LEU A 87 37.82 33.44 -21.42
C LEU A 87 37.56 32.66 -22.74
N PHE A 88 37.49 31.33 -22.68
CA PHE A 88 37.28 30.46 -23.85
C PHE A 88 35.83 29.97 -24.01
N SER A 89 34.92 30.33 -23.10
CA SER A 89 33.49 30.09 -23.30
C SER A 89 32.93 31.07 -24.34
N LEU A 90 33.21 30.78 -25.61
CA LEU A 90 32.62 31.43 -26.79
C LEU A 90 31.07 31.34 -26.82
N PHE A 91 30.46 30.66 -25.84
CA PHE A 91 29.01 30.49 -25.68
C PHE A 91 28.46 31.00 -24.33
N GLY A 92 29.23 31.79 -23.57
CA GLY A 92 28.81 32.35 -22.27
C GLY A 92 29.15 31.41 -21.11
N GLY A 93 29.46 31.99 -19.96
CA GLY A 93 29.61 31.22 -18.72
C GLY A 93 28.31 30.48 -18.36
N GLU A 94 28.42 29.37 -17.65
CA GLU A 94 27.25 28.68 -17.11
C GLU A 94 26.77 29.45 -15.89
N ASN A 95 25.67 30.19 -16.04
CA ASN A 95 24.97 30.85 -14.93
C ASN A 95 23.59 30.20 -14.77
N ILE A 96 23.13 30.08 -13.53
CA ILE A 96 21.74 29.70 -13.24
C ILE A 96 20.88 30.94 -13.43
N VAL A 97 20.07 30.98 -14.49
CA VAL A 97 19.15 32.09 -14.77
C VAL A 97 17.72 31.58 -14.81
N PHE A 98 16.85 32.12 -13.95
CA PHE A 98 15.43 31.80 -13.97
C PHE A 98 14.55 33.05 -13.81
N ARG A 99 13.28 32.91 -14.17
CA ARG A 99 12.28 33.97 -14.11
C ARG A 99 11.15 33.58 -13.17
N TYR A 100 10.81 34.47 -12.23
CA TYR A 100 9.72 34.29 -11.29
C TYR A 100 8.67 35.39 -11.47
N ASN A 101 7.44 35.02 -11.80
CA ASN A 101 6.33 35.96 -11.93
C ASN A 101 5.66 36.18 -10.56
N ALA A 102 6.00 37.31 -9.93
CA ALA A 102 5.53 37.69 -8.60
C ALA A 102 4.27 38.57 -8.69
N THR A 103 3.37 38.45 -7.71
CA THR A 103 2.14 39.26 -7.66
C THR A 103 2.30 40.48 -6.75
N GLN A 104 2.72 40.28 -5.49
CA GLN A 104 3.04 41.32 -4.52
C GLN A 104 4.21 40.87 -3.60
N PRO A 105 5.44 40.80 -4.16
CA PRO A 105 6.60 40.30 -3.43
C PRO A 105 7.00 41.25 -2.29
N LYS A 106 7.44 40.67 -1.16
CA LYS A 106 7.95 41.40 0.02
C LYS A 106 9.43 41.14 0.27
N THR A 107 9.84 39.89 0.34
CA THR A 107 11.23 39.49 0.59
C THR A 107 11.51 38.19 -0.15
N GLY A 108 12.75 37.77 -0.21
CA GLY A 108 13.11 36.44 -0.66
C GLY A 108 14.44 36.01 -0.07
N ASN A 109 14.85 34.80 -0.40
CA ASN A 109 16.21 34.35 -0.18
C ASN A 109 16.65 33.42 -1.31
N VAL A 110 17.96 33.40 -1.52
CA VAL A 110 18.65 32.43 -2.37
C VAL A 110 19.62 31.69 -1.47
N SER A 111 19.53 30.37 -1.44
CA SER A 111 20.45 29.50 -0.69
C SER A 111 21.01 28.42 -1.60
N PHE A 112 22.23 28.00 -1.32
CA PHE A 112 22.93 26.91 -2.00
C PHE A 112 24.10 26.45 -1.14
N GLU A 113 24.58 25.23 -1.37
CA GLU A 113 25.81 24.69 -0.79
C GLU A 113 26.90 24.56 -1.85
N VAL A 114 28.13 24.91 -1.50
CA VAL A 114 29.30 24.77 -2.39
C VAL A 114 29.99 23.43 -2.15
N LEU A 115 29.90 22.52 -3.12
CA LEU A 115 30.56 21.21 -3.07
C LEU A 115 32.04 21.30 -3.47
N GLY A 116 32.35 22.17 -4.43
CA GLY A 116 33.68 22.28 -5.00
C GLY A 116 33.91 23.62 -5.68
N ARG A 117 35.18 24.01 -5.78
CA ARG A 117 35.61 25.25 -6.40
C ARG A 117 36.90 25.03 -7.19
N GLU A 118 36.92 25.55 -8.41
CA GLU A 118 38.13 25.77 -9.19
C GLU A 118 38.32 27.27 -9.45
N GLY A 119 39.55 27.77 -9.30
CA GLY A 119 39.86 29.19 -9.48
C GLY A 119 39.58 30.06 -8.25
N LYS A 120 39.79 31.37 -8.41
CA LYS A 120 39.74 32.36 -7.30
C LYS A 120 38.58 33.33 -7.38
N GLY A 121 37.68 33.19 -8.35
CA GLY A 121 36.54 34.08 -8.51
C GLY A 121 35.51 34.04 -7.41
N ASP A 122 34.64 35.04 -7.41
CA ASP A 122 33.55 35.21 -6.45
C ASP A 122 32.27 34.60 -7.01
N VAL A 123 31.44 34.00 -6.16
CA VAL A 123 30.06 33.63 -6.51
C VAL A 123 29.19 34.86 -6.27
N TYR A 124 28.35 35.21 -7.23
CA TYR A 124 27.40 36.31 -7.10
C TYR A 124 25.94 35.85 -7.20
N VAL A 125 25.07 36.63 -6.56
CA VAL A 125 23.61 36.52 -6.73
C VAL A 125 23.08 37.88 -7.17
N GLU A 126 22.32 37.88 -8.26
CA GLU A 126 21.75 39.06 -8.89
C GLU A 126 20.25 38.90 -9.10
N VAL A 127 19.49 39.95 -8.79
CA VAL A 127 18.03 39.97 -8.97
C VAL A 127 17.65 41.26 -9.69
N ASN A 128 16.98 41.14 -10.84
CA ASN A 128 16.61 42.26 -11.72
C ASN A 128 17.79 43.21 -12.00
N ASP A 129 18.92 42.64 -12.42
CA ASP A 129 20.13 43.38 -12.79
C ASP A 129 20.79 44.15 -11.61
N ARG A 130 20.43 43.79 -10.37
CA ARG A 130 21.03 44.32 -9.14
C ARG A 130 21.76 43.22 -8.37
N ARG A 131 23.07 43.35 -8.26
CA ARG A 131 23.93 42.44 -7.48
C ARG A 131 23.63 42.60 -5.98
N LEU A 132 23.26 41.51 -5.33
CA LEU A 132 22.92 41.46 -3.90
C LEU A 132 24.00 40.79 -3.07
N TYR A 133 24.78 39.91 -3.70
CA TYR A 133 25.86 39.15 -3.07
C TYR A 133 26.99 38.97 -4.08
N SER A 134 28.24 39.01 -3.60
CA SER A 134 29.45 38.67 -4.35
C SER A 134 30.59 38.41 -3.38
N GLU A 135 30.94 37.15 -3.16
CA GLU A 135 32.06 36.80 -2.28
C GLU A 135 32.76 35.51 -2.75
N PRO A 136 34.06 35.34 -2.42
CA PRO A 136 34.77 34.09 -2.66
C PRO A 136 34.38 33.04 -1.62
N LEU A 137 33.68 32.00 -2.05
CA LEU A 137 33.29 30.89 -1.18
C LEU A 137 34.33 29.76 -1.19
N ILE A 138 34.47 29.04 -0.08
CA ILE A 138 35.25 27.80 0.03
C ILE A 138 34.33 26.58 -0.10
N ALA A 139 34.90 25.40 -0.38
CA ALA A 139 34.15 24.15 -0.32
C ALA A 139 33.50 24.01 1.07
N THR A 140 32.26 23.51 1.12
CA THR A 140 31.33 23.43 2.26
C THR A 140 30.73 24.75 2.76
N GLY A 141 30.79 25.83 1.97
CA GLY A 141 30.07 27.06 2.28
C GLY A 141 28.60 26.98 1.91
N SER A 142 27.69 27.35 2.81
CA SER A 142 26.23 27.34 2.58
C SER A 142 25.62 28.74 2.74
N PRO A 143 25.91 29.69 1.83
CA PRO A 143 25.38 31.06 1.95
C PRO A 143 23.86 31.07 1.85
N ARG A 144 23.26 32.02 2.59
CA ARG A 144 21.86 32.39 2.46
C ARG A 144 21.77 33.88 2.18
N VAL A 145 21.56 34.22 0.91
CA VAL A 145 21.48 35.59 0.44
C VAL A 145 20.06 36.11 0.62
N GLU A 146 19.89 37.15 1.43
CA GLU A 146 18.60 37.82 1.58
C GLU A 146 18.29 38.70 0.36
N VAL A 147 17.09 38.55 -0.19
CA VAL A 147 16.58 39.35 -1.29
C VAL A 147 15.59 40.38 -0.72
N PRO A 148 15.98 41.66 -0.61
CA PRO A 148 15.11 42.67 -0.03
C PRO A 148 13.96 43.03 -0.99
N GLN A 149 12.86 43.58 -0.44
CA GLN A 149 11.72 44.04 -1.24
C GLN A 149 12.13 44.95 -2.40
N THR A 150 13.12 45.81 -2.17
CA THR A 150 13.58 46.79 -3.16
C THR A 150 14.27 46.17 -4.37
N ALA A 151 14.63 44.89 -4.33
CA ALA A 151 15.15 44.13 -5.46
C ALA A 151 14.05 43.38 -6.24
N LEU A 152 12.84 43.31 -5.69
CA LEU A 152 11.70 42.59 -6.26
C LEU A 152 10.64 43.57 -6.78
N LYS A 153 9.96 43.18 -7.85
CA LYS A 153 8.85 43.95 -8.43
C LYS A 153 7.64 43.04 -8.70
N PRO A 154 6.40 43.55 -8.64
CA PRO A 154 5.27 42.87 -9.24
C PRO A 154 5.56 42.56 -10.73
N GLY A 155 5.17 41.38 -11.19
CA GLY A 155 5.48 40.84 -12.51
C GLY A 155 6.73 39.96 -12.53
N ILE A 156 7.35 39.85 -13.71
CA ILE A 156 8.50 38.96 -13.93
C ILE A 156 9.77 39.54 -13.27
N ASN A 157 10.34 38.76 -12.37
CA ASN A 157 11.64 38.99 -11.74
C ASN A 157 12.67 38.02 -12.33
N ARG A 158 13.83 38.54 -12.73
CA ARG A 158 14.94 37.70 -13.21
C ARG A 158 15.92 37.48 -12.06
N PHE A 159 16.24 36.21 -11.79
CA PHE A 159 17.25 35.81 -10.83
C PHE A 159 18.43 35.20 -11.59
N GLU A 160 19.63 35.50 -11.11
CA GLU A 160 20.87 34.97 -11.65
C GLU A 160 21.83 34.60 -10.51
N ILE A 161 22.36 33.38 -10.57
CA ILE A 161 23.48 32.91 -9.74
C ILE A 161 24.61 32.60 -10.71
N GLY A 162 25.75 33.25 -10.52
CA GLY A 162 26.89 33.12 -11.42
C GLY A 162 28.22 33.33 -10.70
N VAL A 163 29.30 33.32 -11.48
CA VAL A 163 30.66 33.51 -10.96
C VAL A 163 31.38 34.62 -11.69
N GLU A 164 32.20 35.37 -10.97
CA GLU A 164 33.12 36.35 -11.54
C GLU A 164 34.50 35.74 -11.75
N ARG A 165 35.13 35.99 -12.89
CA ARG A 165 36.57 35.72 -13.07
C ARG A 165 37.43 36.72 -12.30
N ASN A 166 38.39 36.22 -11.50
CA ASN A 166 39.33 37.07 -10.74
C ASN A 166 40.59 37.45 -11.53
N SER A 167 40.71 37.05 -12.79
CA SER A 167 41.80 37.46 -13.70
C SER A 167 41.39 37.33 -15.16
N PHE A 168 42.03 38.09 -16.05
CA PHE A 168 41.70 38.11 -17.49
C PHE A 168 41.85 36.74 -18.16
N PHE A 169 42.85 35.93 -17.77
CA PHE A 169 43.10 34.61 -18.34
C PHE A 169 42.66 33.43 -17.45
N GLY A 170 42.09 33.71 -16.27
CA GLY A 170 41.66 32.67 -15.35
C GLY A 170 40.27 32.15 -15.68
N SER A 171 40.00 30.90 -15.28
CA SER A 171 38.66 30.36 -15.14
C SER A 171 38.27 30.32 -13.66
N THR A 172 36.98 30.45 -13.41
CA THR A 172 36.37 30.15 -12.11
C THR A 172 35.22 29.19 -12.35
N GLU A 173 35.13 28.14 -11.53
CA GLU A 173 34.02 27.19 -11.56
C GLU A 173 33.60 26.83 -10.13
N TYR A 174 32.30 26.67 -9.92
CA TYR A 174 31.72 26.20 -8.68
C TYR A 174 30.72 25.08 -8.96
N ALA A 175 30.82 24.00 -8.19
CA ALA A 175 29.80 22.96 -8.11
C ALA A 175 28.90 23.26 -6.90
N LEU A 176 27.60 23.37 -7.15
CA LEU A 176 26.58 23.72 -6.16
C LEU A 176 25.63 22.55 -5.91
N GLU A 177 25.17 22.41 -4.68
CA GLU A 177 24.07 21.53 -4.27
C GLU A 177 22.95 22.35 -3.60
N GLU A 178 21.74 21.79 -3.58
CA GLU A 178 20.57 22.35 -2.87
C GLU A 178 20.28 23.83 -3.21
N VAL A 179 20.42 24.19 -4.49
CA VAL A 179 20.14 25.56 -4.93
C VAL A 179 18.64 25.81 -4.83
N GLU A 180 18.23 26.68 -3.92
CA GLU A 180 16.84 27.02 -3.68
C GLU A 180 16.65 28.54 -3.64
N THR A 181 15.59 29.01 -4.30
CA THR A 181 15.11 30.39 -4.13
C THR A 181 13.70 30.37 -3.60
N ARG A 182 13.44 31.10 -2.50
CA ARG A 182 12.10 31.32 -1.96
C ARG A 182 11.76 32.81 -1.98
N VAL A 183 10.54 33.16 -2.36
CA VAL A 183 10.05 34.54 -2.38
C VAL A 183 8.79 34.63 -1.51
N ASN A 184 8.81 35.53 -0.53
CA ASN A 184 7.63 35.94 0.21
C ASN A 184 6.71 36.75 -0.71
N ASP A 185 5.74 36.10 -1.32
CA ASP A 185 4.80 36.70 -2.27
C ASP A 185 3.37 36.48 -1.80
N ARG A 186 2.45 37.36 -2.22
CA ARG A 186 1.00 37.13 -2.09
C ARG A 186 0.48 36.70 -3.45
N LYS A 187 0.40 35.39 -3.65
CA LYS A 187 -0.02 34.78 -4.91
C LYS A 187 -1.14 33.78 -4.65
N PHE A 188 -2.01 33.61 -5.62
CA PHE A 188 -2.95 32.50 -5.64
C PHE A 188 -2.18 31.21 -5.90
N HIS A 189 -2.34 30.22 -5.03
CA HIS A 189 -1.71 28.91 -5.19
C HIS A 189 -2.66 27.81 -4.77
N ASP A 190 -2.76 26.83 -5.66
CA ASP A 190 -3.21 25.50 -5.31
C ASP A 190 -2.00 24.75 -4.71
N TYR A 191 -2.27 23.73 -3.91
CA TYR A 191 -1.26 22.81 -3.44
C TYR A 191 -1.37 21.51 -4.23
N GLU A 192 -0.27 21.03 -4.76
CA GLU A 192 -0.18 19.80 -5.55
C GLU A 192 0.95 18.95 -4.97
N ASP A 193 0.70 17.66 -4.77
CA ASP A 193 1.72 16.69 -4.38
C ASP A 193 1.46 15.32 -5.03
N ASN A 194 2.50 14.50 -5.09
CA ASN A 194 2.42 13.14 -5.60
C ASN A 194 2.66 12.14 -4.48
N PHE A 195 1.88 11.06 -4.46
CA PHE A 195 2.07 9.96 -3.51
C PHE A 195 2.03 8.61 -4.23
N GLN A 196 2.85 7.68 -3.72
CA GLN A 196 2.91 6.32 -4.23
C GLN A 196 1.83 5.45 -3.58
N VAL A 197 1.17 4.62 -4.38
CA VAL A 197 0.31 3.50 -3.93
C VAL A 197 0.87 2.19 -4.49
N TYR A 198 0.95 1.15 -3.65
CA TYR A 198 1.44 -0.16 -4.07
C TYR A 198 0.29 -1.10 -4.45
N SER A 199 0.53 -2.01 -5.41
CA SER A 199 -0.51 -2.94 -5.88
C SER A 199 -1.14 -3.75 -4.76
N TYR A 200 -0.33 -4.23 -3.80
CA TYR A 200 -0.83 -5.02 -2.67
C TYR A 200 -1.74 -4.21 -1.72
N GLU A 201 -1.57 -2.89 -1.63
CA GLU A 201 -2.43 -2.02 -0.82
C GLU A 201 -3.82 -1.86 -1.44
N LEU A 202 -3.91 -1.95 -2.78
CA LEU A 202 -5.17 -1.89 -3.51
C LEU A 202 -5.87 -3.24 -3.60
N GLU A 203 -5.11 -4.34 -3.72
CA GLU A 203 -5.65 -5.71 -3.72
C GLU A 203 -6.40 -6.02 -2.42
N ASP A 204 -5.79 -5.67 -1.28
CA ASP A 204 -6.33 -5.93 0.06
C ASP A 204 -6.76 -4.63 0.77
N TYR A 205 -7.27 -3.68 0.01
CA TYR A 205 -7.71 -2.38 0.50
C TYR A 205 -8.80 -2.51 1.58
N VAL A 206 -8.67 -1.73 2.66
CA VAL A 206 -9.68 -1.61 3.72
C VAL A 206 -10.29 -0.20 3.72
N GLU A 207 -9.48 0.82 3.99
CA GLU A 207 -9.91 2.22 4.06
C GLU A 207 -8.74 3.18 3.80
N SER A 208 -9.04 4.42 3.40
CA SER A 208 -8.03 5.46 3.28
C SER A 208 -8.54 6.86 3.69
N PRO A 209 -8.68 7.14 4.99
CA PRO A 209 -9.08 8.46 5.44
C PRO A 209 -7.99 9.51 5.15
N LEU A 210 -8.37 10.59 4.48
CA LEU A 210 -7.61 11.84 4.38
C LEU A 210 -8.08 12.78 5.49
N THR A 211 -7.19 13.08 6.43
CA THR A 211 -7.45 13.98 7.55
C THR A 211 -6.66 15.27 7.41
N PHE A 212 -7.27 16.40 7.77
CA PHE A 212 -6.61 17.70 7.78
C PHE A 212 -7.36 18.69 8.68
N THR A 213 -6.69 19.75 9.12
CA THR A 213 -7.31 20.83 9.90
C THR A 213 -7.22 22.15 9.17
N ILE A 214 -8.35 22.85 9.07
CA ILE A 214 -8.38 24.23 8.59
C ILE A 214 -8.23 25.13 9.80
N THR A 215 -7.14 25.90 9.89
CA THR A 215 -6.92 26.83 11.00
C THR A 215 -7.33 28.26 10.69
N ASN A 216 -7.48 28.59 9.41
CA ASN A 216 -7.96 29.90 8.98
C ASN A 216 -8.67 29.81 7.62
N SER A 217 -9.68 30.64 7.39
CA SER A 217 -10.36 30.69 6.09
C SER A 217 -10.90 32.08 5.73
N VAL A 218 -10.83 32.42 4.45
CA VAL A 218 -11.57 33.51 3.79
C VAL A 218 -12.46 32.85 2.75
N LYS A 219 -13.78 32.98 2.90
CA LYS A 219 -14.74 32.11 2.20
C LYS A 219 -15.54 32.86 1.15
N THR A 220 -15.14 32.69 -0.10
CA THR A 220 -15.91 33.15 -1.26
C THR A 220 -16.25 32.03 -2.23
N SER A 221 -15.59 30.89 -2.07
CA SER A 221 -15.60 29.68 -2.90
C SER A 221 -15.08 28.49 -2.07
N PRO A 222 -15.47 27.24 -2.39
CA PRO A 222 -15.13 26.06 -1.59
C PRO A 222 -13.65 25.71 -1.64
N LEU A 223 -13.17 24.99 -0.62
CA LEU A 223 -11.96 24.19 -0.72
C LEU A 223 -12.32 22.92 -1.48
N GLU A 224 -11.63 22.69 -2.59
CA GLU A 224 -11.74 21.48 -3.40
C GLU A 224 -10.50 20.62 -3.22
N ILE A 225 -10.70 19.32 -3.11
CA ILE A 225 -9.61 18.34 -3.10
C ILE A 225 -9.90 17.35 -4.22
N SER A 226 -8.96 17.20 -5.13
CA SER A 226 -8.99 16.20 -6.20
C SER A 226 -7.83 15.23 -6.08
N ILE A 227 -8.08 13.98 -6.45
CA ILE A 227 -7.05 12.96 -6.62
C ILE A 227 -7.20 12.38 -8.02
N ASN A 228 -6.12 12.37 -8.82
CA ASN A 228 -6.13 11.92 -10.22
C ASN A 228 -7.30 12.53 -11.02
N ASP A 229 -7.45 13.86 -10.94
CA ASP A 229 -8.53 14.64 -11.56
C ASP A 229 -9.97 14.33 -11.07
N GLN A 230 -10.15 13.50 -10.04
CA GLN A 230 -11.45 13.24 -9.43
C GLN A 230 -11.62 14.06 -8.16
N THR A 231 -12.62 14.95 -8.13
CA THR A 231 -12.97 15.73 -6.93
C THR A 231 -13.55 14.80 -5.86
N VAL A 232 -12.78 14.57 -4.79
CA VAL A 232 -13.18 13.76 -3.63
C VAL A 232 -13.79 14.60 -2.52
N TYR A 233 -13.58 15.92 -2.56
CA TYR A 233 -14.08 16.87 -1.58
C TYR A 233 -14.35 18.24 -2.21
N SER A 234 -15.48 18.87 -1.86
CA SER A 234 -15.76 20.27 -2.18
C SER A 234 -16.72 20.84 -1.13
N LYS A 235 -16.21 21.68 -0.21
CA LYS A 235 -17.03 22.31 0.85
C LYS A 235 -16.50 23.68 1.29
N ASP A 236 -17.44 24.56 1.64
CA ASP A 236 -17.16 25.87 2.25
C ASP A 236 -16.87 25.78 3.77
N GLN A 237 -15.73 25.20 4.16
CA GLN A 237 -15.46 24.94 5.58
C GLN A 237 -14.93 26.13 6.39
N VAL A 238 -15.34 26.24 7.67
CA VAL A 238 -14.74 27.16 8.66
C VAL A 238 -13.51 26.49 9.27
N ARG A 239 -12.95 27.07 10.33
CA ARG A 239 -11.99 26.37 11.18
C ARG A 239 -12.58 25.06 11.70
N SER A 240 -12.05 23.94 11.25
CA SER A 240 -12.51 22.60 11.61
C SER A 240 -11.44 21.56 11.33
N GLN A 241 -11.50 20.45 12.08
CA GLN A 241 -10.89 19.20 11.67
C GLN A 241 -11.81 18.53 10.65
N ASN A 242 -11.23 18.02 9.58
CA ASN A 242 -11.93 17.36 8.49
C ASN A 242 -11.32 15.98 8.25
N GLU A 243 -12.20 15.07 7.85
CA GLU A 243 -11.87 13.72 7.43
C GLU A 243 -12.68 13.43 6.16
N VAL A 244 -12.03 12.87 5.16
CA VAL A 244 -12.59 12.53 3.86
C VAL A 244 -12.18 11.10 3.55
N GLU A 245 -13.15 10.23 3.34
CA GLU A 245 -12.85 8.86 2.93
C GLU A 245 -12.43 8.87 1.45
N ILE A 246 -11.17 8.52 1.21
CA ILE A 246 -10.63 8.25 -0.11
C ILE A 246 -10.81 6.76 -0.35
N THR A 247 -11.18 6.35 -1.56
CA THR A 247 -11.33 4.96 -1.96
C THR A 247 -10.73 4.76 -3.34
N PRO A 248 -10.33 3.53 -3.72
CA PRO A 248 -9.83 3.27 -5.06
C PRO A 248 -10.79 3.72 -6.16
N ARG A 249 -12.10 3.68 -5.90
CA ARG A 249 -13.15 4.04 -6.86
C ARG A 249 -13.44 5.54 -6.95
N ASN A 250 -13.54 6.27 -5.83
CA ASN A 250 -13.89 7.70 -5.87
C ASN A 250 -12.72 8.60 -6.27
N ALA A 251 -11.49 8.15 -6.01
CA ALA A 251 -10.26 8.87 -6.29
C ALA A 251 -9.48 8.31 -7.48
N ASN A 252 -10.02 7.25 -8.11
CA ASN A 252 -9.37 6.54 -9.21
C ASN A 252 -7.91 6.18 -8.86
N LEU A 253 -7.68 5.60 -7.67
CA LEU A 253 -6.34 5.25 -7.23
C LEU A 253 -5.78 4.14 -8.12
N THR A 254 -4.52 4.30 -8.53
CA THR A 254 -3.81 3.31 -9.34
C THR A 254 -2.50 2.90 -8.67
N PRO A 255 -2.00 1.68 -8.91
CA PRO A 255 -0.65 1.33 -8.50
C PRO A 255 0.35 2.26 -9.19
N GLY A 256 1.26 2.88 -8.43
CA GLY A 256 2.14 3.92 -8.96
C GLY A 256 2.01 5.26 -8.26
N SER A 257 2.45 6.30 -8.96
CA SER A 257 2.28 7.69 -8.56
C SER A 257 0.84 8.13 -8.79
N ASN A 258 0.24 8.76 -7.79
CA ASN A 258 -1.06 9.40 -7.83
C ASN A 258 -0.87 10.87 -7.44
N GLU A 259 -1.66 11.75 -8.02
CA GLU A 259 -1.59 13.19 -7.76
C GLU A 259 -2.74 13.62 -6.86
N ILE A 260 -2.46 14.42 -5.84
CA ILE A 260 -3.46 15.09 -5.02
C ILE A 260 -3.32 16.60 -5.18
N THR A 261 -4.45 17.27 -5.39
CA THR A 261 -4.53 18.73 -5.52
C THR A 261 -5.52 19.27 -4.51
N PHE A 262 -5.12 20.31 -3.78
CA PHE A 262 -6.00 21.13 -2.96
C PHE A 262 -6.10 22.50 -3.62
N SER A 263 -7.31 22.89 -4.00
CA SER A 263 -7.55 24.13 -4.74
C SER A 263 -8.75 24.89 -4.18
N THR A 264 -8.87 26.14 -4.58
CA THR A 264 -10.08 26.93 -4.35
C THR A 264 -10.23 27.93 -5.50
N ASP A 265 -11.21 28.83 -5.42
CA ASP A 265 -11.35 29.93 -6.37
C ASP A 265 -11.06 31.26 -5.70
N LYS A 266 -10.60 32.26 -6.48
CA LYS A 266 -10.40 33.61 -5.95
C LYS A 266 -11.74 34.23 -5.50
N PRO A 267 -11.74 35.05 -4.42
CA PRO A 267 -10.62 35.40 -3.54
C PRO A 267 -10.50 34.51 -2.27
N SER A 268 -10.90 33.23 -2.32
CA SER A 268 -10.86 32.35 -1.15
C SER A 268 -9.44 32.06 -0.69
N ARG A 269 -9.33 31.69 0.58
CA ARG A 269 -8.11 31.19 1.20
C ARG A 269 -8.45 30.17 2.29
N TYR A 270 -7.65 29.11 2.39
CA TYR A 270 -7.65 28.15 3.48
C TYR A 270 -6.22 27.95 3.97
N ASP A 271 -5.98 28.05 5.28
CA ASP A 271 -4.71 27.61 5.88
C ASP A 271 -4.95 26.19 6.42
N ILE A 272 -4.25 25.21 5.85
CA ILE A 272 -4.40 23.77 6.12
C ILE A 272 -3.19 23.28 6.92
N GLU A 273 -3.47 22.49 7.96
CA GLU A 273 -2.48 21.90 8.86
C GLU A 273 -2.71 20.40 9.04
N ASN A 274 -1.62 19.66 9.28
CA ASN A 274 -1.61 18.22 9.53
C ASN A 274 -2.39 17.44 8.47
N ALA A 275 -2.23 17.82 7.19
CA ALA A 275 -2.83 17.07 6.10
C ALA A 275 -2.07 15.74 5.95
N GLN A 276 -2.79 14.63 6.11
CA GLN A 276 -2.24 13.28 5.97
C GLN A 276 -3.31 12.30 5.50
N MET A 277 -2.90 11.27 4.78
CA MET A 277 -3.76 10.16 4.38
C MET A 277 -3.20 8.85 4.91
N THR A 278 -4.04 8.05 5.55
CA THR A 278 -3.66 6.72 6.06
C THR A 278 -4.24 5.65 5.17
N ILE A 279 -3.42 4.86 4.47
CA ILE A 279 -3.89 3.71 3.69
C ILE A 279 -3.84 2.48 4.58
N ARG A 280 -5.00 1.88 4.87
CA ARG A 280 -5.10 0.62 5.60
C ARG A 280 -5.41 -0.53 4.64
N TYR A 281 -4.68 -1.62 4.79
CA TYR A 281 -4.79 -2.82 3.94
C TYR A 281 -4.51 -4.08 4.76
N ILE A 282 -4.84 -5.27 4.25
CA ILE A 282 -4.48 -6.53 4.92
C ILE A 282 -3.06 -6.91 4.53
N GLY A 283 -2.07 -6.59 5.38
CA GLY A 283 -0.65 -6.75 5.07
C GLY A 283 -0.04 -8.08 5.52
N ASN A 284 -0.55 -8.66 6.61
CA ASN A 284 0.02 -9.90 7.18
C ASN A 284 -1.04 -10.99 7.23
N VAL A 285 -0.84 -12.02 6.41
CA VAL A 285 -1.61 -13.27 6.48
C VAL A 285 -0.67 -14.38 6.96
N GLU A 286 -0.92 -14.90 8.15
CA GLU A 286 -0.16 -16.06 8.62
C GLU A 286 -0.53 -17.29 7.79
N ARG A 287 0.48 -17.91 7.16
CA ARG A 287 0.29 -19.16 6.44
C ARG A 287 -0.08 -20.25 7.43
N GLN A 288 -1.23 -20.87 7.23
CA GLN A 288 -1.58 -22.10 7.91
C GLN A 288 -1.73 -23.23 6.91
N ASN A 289 -1.11 -24.36 7.25
CA ASN A 289 -1.13 -25.57 6.46
C ASN A 289 -1.97 -26.59 7.22
N ILE A 290 -2.91 -27.22 6.53
CA ILE A 290 -3.51 -28.47 7.01
C ILE A 290 -2.65 -29.60 6.45
N GLU A 291 -2.20 -30.48 7.33
CA GLU A 291 -1.48 -31.69 6.95
C GLU A 291 -2.03 -32.85 7.80
N PHE A 292 -2.38 -33.96 7.15
CA PHE A 292 -2.74 -35.18 7.84
C PHE A 292 -2.52 -36.40 6.95
N ASP A 293 -2.29 -37.53 7.60
CA ASP A 293 -2.20 -38.82 6.94
C ASP A 293 -3.48 -39.63 7.18
N PHE A 294 -3.81 -40.54 6.26
CA PHE A 294 -4.91 -41.49 6.40
C PHE A 294 -4.59 -42.83 5.74
N LEU A 295 -5.19 -43.90 6.26
CA LEU A 295 -4.96 -45.28 5.83
C LEU A 295 -6.24 -45.87 5.26
N LEU A 296 -6.15 -46.60 4.15
CA LEU A 296 -7.24 -47.40 3.62
C LEU A 296 -7.12 -48.85 4.09
N ASN A 297 -8.26 -49.45 4.41
CA ASN A 297 -8.35 -50.90 4.60
C ASN A 297 -8.50 -51.62 3.24
N ASN A 298 -8.34 -52.94 3.22
CA ASN A 298 -8.40 -53.73 1.97
C ASN A 298 -9.71 -53.55 1.20
N ASN A 299 -10.86 -53.44 1.88
CA ASN A 299 -12.14 -53.25 1.20
C ASN A 299 -12.23 -51.86 0.54
N GLN A 300 -11.60 -50.84 1.11
CA GLN A 300 -11.54 -49.50 0.53
C GLN A 300 -10.55 -49.45 -0.64
N LEU A 301 -9.44 -50.20 -0.56
CA LEU A 301 -8.51 -50.35 -1.68
C LEU A 301 -9.18 -51.06 -2.86
N ASP A 302 -9.93 -52.13 -2.60
CA ASP A 302 -10.68 -52.85 -3.65
C ASP A 302 -11.71 -51.95 -4.35
N LEU A 303 -12.21 -50.91 -3.67
CA LEU A 303 -13.12 -49.91 -4.27
C LEU A 303 -12.38 -48.91 -5.15
N VAL A 304 -11.25 -48.37 -4.68
CA VAL A 304 -10.41 -47.43 -5.44
C VAL A 304 -9.76 -48.10 -6.65
N ASP A 305 -9.42 -49.39 -6.55
CA ASP A 305 -8.82 -50.16 -7.65
C ASP A 305 -9.87 -50.64 -8.68
N ASN A 306 -11.14 -50.23 -8.54
CA ASN A 306 -12.20 -50.60 -9.46
C ASN A 306 -12.26 -49.63 -10.65
N GLU A 307 -12.28 -50.15 -11.88
CA GLU A 307 -12.34 -49.33 -13.10
C GLU A 307 -13.67 -48.54 -13.24
N ASP A 308 -14.72 -48.96 -12.53
CA ASP A 308 -16.05 -48.34 -12.56
C ASP A 308 -16.24 -47.25 -11.48
N THR A 309 -15.17 -46.73 -10.88
CA THR A 309 -15.23 -45.67 -9.86
C THR A 309 -14.36 -44.47 -10.20
N THR A 310 -14.73 -43.31 -9.65
CA THR A 310 -13.96 -42.06 -9.78
C THR A 310 -13.74 -41.45 -8.40
N GLU A 311 -12.50 -41.06 -8.09
CA GLU A 311 -12.13 -40.45 -6.83
C GLU A 311 -12.20 -38.92 -6.88
N TYR A 312 -12.60 -38.33 -5.76
CA TYR A 312 -12.77 -36.89 -5.63
C TYR A 312 -12.21 -36.35 -4.31
N ILE A 313 -11.76 -35.09 -4.37
CA ILE A 313 -11.59 -34.21 -3.21
C ILE A 313 -12.66 -33.14 -3.29
N SER A 314 -13.61 -33.11 -2.35
CA SER A 314 -14.59 -32.03 -2.23
C SER A 314 -14.42 -31.24 -0.94
N PHE A 315 -14.77 -29.96 -0.97
CA PHE A 315 -14.71 -29.09 0.21
C PHE A 315 -15.59 -27.84 0.03
N GLU A 316 -16.13 -27.35 1.16
CA GLU A 316 -16.74 -26.03 1.25
C GLU A 316 -15.69 -24.98 1.61
N TYR A 317 -15.54 -23.97 0.75
CA TYR A 317 -14.57 -22.90 0.91
C TYR A 317 -15.27 -21.56 1.05
N GLN A 318 -14.80 -20.71 1.96
CA GLN A 318 -15.21 -19.31 2.01
C GLN A 318 -13.98 -18.43 2.20
N ASN A 319 -13.66 -17.62 1.19
CA ASN A 319 -12.64 -16.59 1.30
C ASN A 319 -13.09 -15.52 2.29
N LEU A 320 -12.22 -15.18 3.25
CA LEU A 320 -12.48 -14.15 4.25
C LEU A 320 -11.67 -12.87 3.99
N LEU A 321 -10.87 -12.83 2.91
CA LEU A 321 -10.12 -11.66 2.47
C LEU A 321 -10.84 -10.92 1.33
N PRO A 322 -10.59 -9.61 1.12
CA PRO A 322 -11.07 -8.89 -0.05
C PRO A 322 -10.57 -9.51 -1.36
N SER A 323 -9.29 -9.89 -1.41
CA SER A 323 -8.71 -10.60 -2.56
C SER A 323 -8.61 -12.11 -2.29
N PRO A 324 -9.16 -12.98 -3.16
CA PRO A 324 -8.96 -14.41 -3.04
C PRO A 324 -7.49 -14.77 -3.26
N ARG A 325 -7.00 -15.76 -2.51
CA ARG A 325 -5.65 -16.29 -2.62
C ARG A 325 -5.71 -17.74 -3.11
N PRO A 326 -4.77 -18.18 -3.97
CA PRO A 326 -4.76 -19.55 -4.45
C PRO A 326 -4.54 -20.53 -3.29
N VAL A 327 -5.08 -21.72 -3.46
CA VAL A 327 -4.87 -22.88 -2.59
C VAL A 327 -4.03 -23.90 -3.33
N ASN A 328 -3.03 -24.45 -2.66
CA ASN A 328 -2.28 -25.61 -3.12
C ASN A 328 -2.74 -26.86 -2.36
N ILE A 329 -3.28 -27.82 -3.10
CA ILE A 329 -3.69 -29.12 -2.57
C ILE A 329 -2.68 -30.16 -3.03
N LYS A 330 -2.28 -31.04 -2.12
CA LYS A 330 -1.40 -32.18 -2.41
C LYS A 330 -1.98 -33.43 -1.77
N LEU A 331 -2.03 -34.52 -2.52
CA LEU A 331 -2.38 -35.85 -2.05
C LEU A 331 -1.37 -36.82 -2.64
N ASN A 332 -0.49 -37.38 -1.80
CA ASN A 332 0.63 -38.21 -2.25
C ASN A 332 1.50 -37.48 -3.29
N ASP A 333 1.57 -37.98 -4.52
CA ASP A 333 2.30 -37.37 -5.63
C ASP A 333 1.43 -36.41 -6.47
N TYR A 334 0.11 -36.41 -6.29
CA TYR A 334 -0.79 -35.44 -6.91
C TYR A 334 -0.66 -34.07 -6.27
N GLN A 335 -0.60 -33.02 -7.10
CA GLN A 335 -0.58 -31.64 -6.65
C GLN A 335 -1.33 -30.73 -7.62
N GLU A 336 -2.18 -29.88 -7.08
CA GLU A 336 -2.92 -28.88 -7.85
C GLU A 336 -2.89 -27.51 -7.15
N THR A 337 -2.88 -26.44 -7.95
CA THR A 337 -3.09 -25.07 -7.45
C THR A 337 -4.37 -24.52 -8.06
N LEU A 338 -5.31 -24.14 -7.21
CA LEU A 338 -6.63 -23.67 -7.61
C LEU A 338 -6.97 -22.33 -6.96
N ASN A 339 -7.90 -21.60 -7.60
CA ASN A 339 -8.53 -20.42 -7.04
C ASN A 339 -9.97 -20.80 -6.68
N PRO A 340 -10.21 -21.36 -5.48
CA PRO A 340 -11.51 -21.89 -5.12
C PRO A 340 -12.55 -20.78 -5.09
N ARG A 341 -13.80 -21.14 -5.41
CA ARG A 341 -14.94 -20.24 -5.31
C ARG A 341 -15.56 -20.37 -3.92
N ASN A 342 -16.23 -19.31 -3.47
CA ASN A 342 -17.03 -19.40 -2.25
C ASN A 342 -18.17 -20.41 -2.46
N GLY A 343 -18.31 -21.36 -1.54
CA GLY A 343 -19.22 -22.50 -1.62
C GLY A 343 -18.48 -23.82 -1.86
N GLU A 344 -19.17 -24.76 -2.49
CA GLU A 344 -18.66 -26.11 -2.76
C GLU A 344 -17.67 -26.11 -3.93
N ASN A 345 -16.57 -26.83 -3.76
CA ASN A 345 -15.56 -27.11 -4.77
C ASN A 345 -15.30 -28.62 -4.79
N SER A 346 -15.05 -29.18 -5.98
CA SER A 346 -14.68 -30.58 -6.15
C SER A 346 -13.55 -30.70 -7.17
N ILE A 347 -12.68 -31.67 -6.96
CA ILE A 347 -11.53 -32.00 -7.80
C ILE A 347 -11.59 -33.50 -8.04
N GLU A 348 -11.66 -33.89 -9.31
CA GLU A 348 -11.52 -35.28 -9.75
C GLU A 348 -10.05 -35.67 -9.70
N LEU A 349 -9.76 -36.85 -9.16
CA LEU A 349 -8.41 -37.39 -9.04
C LEU A 349 -8.12 -38.37 -10.17
N GLU A 350 -6.85 -38.42 -10.59
CA GLU A 350 -6.39 -39.46 -11.50
C GLU A 350 -6.31 -40.82 -10.78
N GLU A 351 -6.54 -41.90 -11.53
CA GLU A 351 -6.43 -43.27 -11.04
C GLU A 351 -5.04 -43.52 -10.40
N GLY A 352 -5.02 -44.21 -9.26
CA GLY A 352 -3.80 -44.55 -8.54
C GLY A 352 -3.19 -43.43 -7.69
N VAL A 353 -3.84 -42.26 -7.60
CA VAL A 353 -3.45 -41.20 -6.66
C VAL A 353 -3.67 -41.65 -5.21
N ILE A 354 -4.80 -42.28 -4.91
CA ILE A 354 -5.10 -42.82 -3.58
C ILE A 354 -4.41 -44.18 -3.42
N GLN A 355 -3.73 -44.38 -2.29
CA GLN A 355 -2.94 -45.57 -1.98
C GLN A 355 -3.34 -46.14 -0.61
N GLN A 356 -2.67 -47.20 -0.14
CA GLN A 356 -2.90 -47.74 1.20
C GLN A 356 -2.55 -46.74 2.31
N GLU A 357 -1.44 -46.03 2.15
CA GLU A 357 -0.99 -44.98 3.05
C GLU A 357 -0.98 -43.65 2.29
N ASN A 358 -1.71 -42.66 2.79
CA ASN A 358 -1.87 -41.38 2.10
C ASN A 358 -1.43 -40.23 2.99
N SER A 359 -0.81 -39.24 2.35
CA SER A 359 -0.48 -37.96 2.97
C SER A 359 -1.15 -36.82 2.21
N PHE A 360 -1.96 -36.05 2.92
CA PHE A 360 -2.71 -34.92 2.37
C PHE A 360 -2.20 -33.60 2.94
N SER A 361 -2.08 -32.58 2.08
CA SER A 361 -1.83 -31.20 2.51
C SER A 361 -2.71 -30.20 1.76
N PHE A 362 -3.24 -29.22 2.48
CA PHE A 362 -3.98 -28.08 1.94
C PHE A 362 -3.32 -26.80 2.47
N ARG A 363 -2.77 -25.99 1.56
CA ARG A 363 -1.94 -24.83 1.90
C ARG A 363 -2.43 -23.58 1.17
N SER A 364 -2.52 -22.46 1.89
CA SER A 364 -2.78 -21.16 1.28
C SER A 364 -2.11 -20.05 2.10
N ASN A 365 -1.84 -18.93 1.43
CA ASN A 365 -1.40 -17.69 2.07
C ASN A 365 -2.58 -16.74 2.33
N GLY A 366 -3.82 -17.25 2.27
CA GLY A 366 -5.04 -16.50 2.54
C GLY A 366 -5.63 -16.78 3.92
N THR A 367 -6.65 -16.02 4.29
CA THR A 367 -7.54 -16.30 5.42
C THR A 367 -8.87 -16.77 4.87
N TYR A 368 -9.31 -17.95 5.28
CA TYR A 368 -10.49 -18.60 4.71
C TYR A 368 -11.17 -19.49 5.75
N GLN A 369 -12.38 -19.93 5.45
CA GLN A 369 -13.06 -20.99 6.18
C GLN A 369 -13.11 -22.24 5.29
N LEU A 370 -12.76 -23.38 5.87
CA LEU A 370 -12.75 -24.69 5.21
C LEU A 370 -13.57 -25.69 6.01
N ASP A 371 -14.67 -26.12 5.42
CA ASP A 371 -15.60 -27.08 5.99
C ASP A 371 -15.85 -28.24 5.02
N LYS A 372 -16.30 -29.37 5.57
CA LYS A 372 -16.67 -30.57 4.79
C LYS A 372 -15.61 -31.00 3.77
N LEU A 373 -14.33 -30.97 4.17
CA LEU A 373 -13.27 -31.56 3.35
C LEU A 373 -13.50 -33.08 3.31
N ARG A 374 -13.89 -33.59 2.15
CA ARG A 374 -14.10 -35.00 1.88
C ARG A 374 -13.11 -35.51 0.85
N ILE A 375 -12.60 -36.71 1.08
CA ILE A 375 -11.91 -37.51 0.06
C ILE A 375 -12.74 -38.79 -0.06
N TYR A 376 -13.27 -39.06 -1.25
CA TYR A 376 -14.24 -40.13 -1.47
C TYR A 376 -14.09 -40.71 -2.87
N THR A 377 -14.72 -41.86 -3.08
CA THR A 377 -14.90 -42.49 -4.39
C THR A 377 -16.38 -42.60 -4.70
N GLU A 378 -16.76 -42.46 -5.96
CA GLU A 378 -18.13 -42.57 -6.45
C GLU A 378 -18.17 -43.54 -7.64
N GLY A 379 -19.11 -44.49 -7.64
CA GLY A 379 -19.32 -45.41 -8.76
C GLY A 379 -20.04 -44.74 -9.93
N GLU A 380 -19.62 -45.06 -11.16
CA GLU A 380 -20.34 -44.65 -12.37
C GLU A 380 -21.67 -45.44 -12.49
N GLU A 381 -22.79 -44.73 -12.74
CA GLU A 381 -24.12 -45.33 -12.96
C GLU A 381 -24.29 -46.06 -14.30
#